data_AF-A0A8C6TJ38-F1
#
_entry.id   AF-A0A8C6TJ38-F1
#
_cell.length_a   1.000
_cell.length_b   1.000
_cell.length_c   1.000
_cell.angle_alpha   90.00
_cell.angle_beta   90.00
_cell.angle_gamma   90.00
#
_symmetry.space_group_name_H-M   'P 1'
#
loop_
_entity.id
_entity.type
_entity.pdbx_description
1 polymer ?
#
loop_
_entity_poly.entity_id
_entity_poly.type
_entity_poly.pdbx_seq_one_letter_code
_entity_poly.pdbx_strand_id
1 'polypeptide(L)'
;WDTSFAKDTECCRLKEYTAPKTVLWTEGLIKAFGDIKRALSSAPALGLPDYAQEFHLHVTEKEGFACGVLVQMHGSRFRPVAYYSARLSHVVMGMPGCLKAVAAVAEMIEKSSLIVLDHECT
;
A
#
# COMPACT_ATOMS: atom_id res chain seq x y z
N TRP A 1 -33.32 -0.19 -42.55
CA TRP A 1 -32.92 -1.28 -41.67
C TRP A 1 -31.45 -1.57 -41.97
N ASP A 2 -30.43 -1.13 -41.26
CA ASP A 2 -30.29 -0.08 -40.25
C ASP A 2 -28.94 0.62 -40.47
N THR A 3 -28.95 1.95 -40.47
CA THR A 3 -27.79 2.85 -40.57
C THR A 3 -27.21 3.13 -39.19
N SER A 4 -26.77 2.09 -38.48
CA SER A 4 -26.23 2.22 -37.13
C SER A 4 -25.12 1.21 -36.88
N PHE A 5 -23.97 1.44 -37.53
CA PHE A 5 -22.68 0.90 -37.12
C PHE A 5 -21.56 1.92 -37.37
N ALA A 6 -21.88 3.19 -37.18
CA ALA A 6 -20.93 4.30 -37.23
C ALA A 6 -20.99 5.01 -35.88
N LYS A 7 -20.36 4.44 -34.84
CA LYS A 7 -20.04 5.15 -33.58
C LYS A 7 -19.11 4.47 -32.55
N ASP A 8 -18.29 3.49 -32.91
CA ASP A 8 -17.35 2.88 -31.95
C ASP A 8 -15.87 3.24 -32.21
N THR A 9 -15.60 4.37 -32.86
CA THR A 9 -14.23 4.87 -33.10
C THR A 9 -13.63 5.68 -31.95
N GLU A 10 -14.19 5.65 -30.74
CA GLU A 10 -13.64 6.37 -29.57
C GLU A 10 -13.10 5.45 -28.45
N CYS A 11 -12.74 4.20 -28.76
CA CYS A 11 -12.22 3.26 -27.74
C CYS A 11 -10.71 3.39 -27.46
N CYS A 12 -9.98 4.22 -28.21
CA CYS A 12 -8.54 4.44 -28.00
C CYS A 12 -8.25 5.94 -27.91
N ARG A 13 -8.71 6.59 -26.83
CA ARG A 13 -8.10 7.85 -26.40
C ARG A 13 -6.65 7.52 -26.03
N LEU A 14 -5.76 7.67 -27.01
CA LEU A 14 -4.32 7.58 -26.82
C LEU A 14 -4.01 8.55 -25.68
N LYS A 15 -3.67 8.03 -24.50
CA LYS A 15 -3.04 8.85 -23.46
C LYS A 15 -1.83 9.44 -24.14
N GLU A 16 -1.81 10.77 -24.28
CA GLU A 16 -0.66 11.50 -24.79
C GLU A 16 0.58 10.94 -24.09
N TYR A 17 1.50 10.38 -24.87
CA TYR A 17 2.79 9.92 -24.37
C TYR A 17 3.59 11.18 -24.06
N THR A 18 3.34 11.77 -22.89
CA THR A 18 4.18 12.81 -22.33
C THR A 18 5.57 12.23 -22.16
N ALA A 19 6.57 12.88 -22.77
CA ALA A 19 7.96 12.49 -22.65
C ALA A 19 8.30 12.18 -21.17
N PRO A 20 9.06 11.10 -20.90
CA PRO A 20 9.36 10.70 -19.53
C PRO A 20 10.00 11.89 -18.81
N LYS A 21 9.35 12.34 -17.74
CA LYS A 21 9.82 13.45 -16.93
C LYS A 21 11.19 13.07 -16.36
N THR A 22 12.24 13.78 -16.77
CA THR A 22 13.61 13.47 -16.36
C THR A 22 13.74 13.67 -14.85
N VAL A 23 14.05 12.61 -14.12
CA VAL A 23 14.24 12.67 -12.67
C VAL A 23 15.64 13.21 -12.38
N LEU A 24 15.71 14.33 -11.67
CA LEU A 24 16.98 14.87 -11.17
C LEU A 24 17.39 14.09 -9.93
N TRP A 25 18.51 13.36 -10.00
CA TRP A 25 19.07 12.61 -8.89
C TRP A 25 19.75 13.56 -7.89
N THR A 26 18.97 14.08 -6.96
CA THR A 26 19.48 14.85 -5.82
C THR A 26 20.11 13.92 -4.79
N GLU A 27 20.97 14.46 -3.91
CA GLU A 27 21.59 13.70 -2.82
C GLU A 27 20.54 13.01 -1.92
N GLY A 28 19.44 13.71 -1.62
CA GLY A 28 18.32 13.14 -0.87
C GLY A 28 17.66 11.94 -1.57
N LEU A 29 17.51 12.00 -2.90
CA LEU A 29 16.93 10.90 -3.68
C LEU A 29 17.86 9.69 -3.73
N ILE A 30 19.17 9.94 -3.89
CA ILE A 30 20.20 8.89 -3.88
C ILE A 30 20.21 8.18 -2.52
N LYS A 31 20.15 8.94 -1.42
CA LYS A 31 20.09 8.39 -0.07
C LYS A 31 18.82 7.54 0.13
N ALA A 32 17.65 8.09 -0.20
CA ALA A 32 16.39 7.36 -0.05
C ALA A 32 16.38 6.05 -0.85
N PHE A 33 16.89 6.08 -2.08
CA PHE A 33 17.02 4.87 -2.90
C PHE A 33 17.98 3.84 -2.29
N GLY A 34 19.10 4.30 -1.73
CA GLY A 34 20.04 3.44 -1.01
C GLY A 34 19.43 2.81 0.24
N ASP A 35 18.66 3.57 1.01
CA ASP A 35 17.96 3.10 2.20
C ASP A 35 16.92 2.02 1.85
N ILE A 36 16.15 2.21 0.77
CA ILE A 36 15.20 1.21 0.26
C ILE A 36 15.92 -0.09 -0.14
N LYS A 37 17.03 0.01 -0.90
CA LYS A 37 17.83 -1.17 -1.28
C LYS A 37 18.26 -1.96 -0.05
N ARG A 38 18.80 -1.27 0.96
CA ARG A 38 19.25 -1.91 2.19
C ARG A 38 18.09 -2.57 2.93
N ALA A 39 16.96 -1.88 3.08
CA ALA A 39 15.78 -2.38 3.76
C ALA A 39 15.24 -3.66 3.08
N LEU A 40 15.17 -3.68 1.75
CA LEU A 40 14.74 -4.85 0.98
C LEU A 40 15.72 -6.02 1.12
N SER A 41 17.03 -5.76 1.10
CA SER A 41 18.05 -6.79 1.29
C SER A 41 18.10 -7.38 2.70
N SER A 42 17.69 -6.60 3.72
CA SER A 42 17.64 -7.05 5.12
C SER A 42 16.26 -7.53 5.57
N ALA A 43 15.24 -7.47 4.70
CA ALA A 43 13.88 -7.77 5.09
C ALA A 43 13.76 -9.24 5.53
N PRO A 44 13.04 -9.53 6.62
CA PRO A 44 12.78 -10.90 7.03
C PRO A 44 11.94 -11.61 5.97
N ALA A 45 12.10 -12.92 5.87
CA ALA A 45 11.26 -13.73 4.98
C ALA A 45 9.79 -13.61 5.39
N LEU A 46 8.94 -13.29 4.42
CA LEU A 46 7.49 -13.23 4.61
C LEU A 46 6.92 -14.65 4.70
N GLY A 47 5.95 -14.84 5.60
CA GLY A 47 5.13 -16.03 5.67
C GLY A 47 4.07 -16.03 4.56
N LEU A 48 3.72 -17.22 4.10
CA LEU A 48 2.49 -17.38 3.32
C LEU A 48 1.28 -17.20 4.24
N PRO A 49 0.18 -16.59 3.77
CA PRO A 49 -1.04 -16.45 4.56
C PRO A 49 -1.61 -17.83 4.86
N ASP A 50 -1.89 -18.08 6.14
CA ASP A 50 -2.58 -19.27 6.63
C ASP A 50 -3.98 -18.88 7.14
N TYR A 51 -5.01 -19.16 6.35
CA TYR A 51 -6.39 -18.78 6.68
C TYR A 51 -7.01 -19.58 7.82
N ALA A 52 -6.32 -20.61 8.33
CA ALA A 52 -6.72 -21.31 9.56
C ALA A 52 -6.29 -20.58 10.84
N GLN A 53 -5.45 -19.54 10.71
CA GLN A 53 -4.97 -18.71 11.82
C GLN A 53 -5.53 -17.30 11.72
N GLU A 54 -5.67 -16.65 12.88
CA GLU A 54 -6.06 -15.24 12.94
C GLU A 54 -4.98 -14.33 12.34
N PHE A 55 -5.44 -13.26 11.69
CA PHE A 55 -4.58 -12.20 11.22
C PHE A 55 -4.53 -11.08 12.24
N HIS A 56 -3.33 -10.54 12.48
CA HIS A 56 -3.15 -9.34 13.29
C HIS A 56 -2.56 -8.22 12.45
N LEU A 57 -3.19 -7.05 12.48
CA LEU A 57 -2.75 -5.88 11.73
C LEU A 57 -2.26 -4.79 12.68
N HIS A 58 -0.94 -4.61 12.73
CA HIS A 58 -0.35 -3.52 13.48
C HIS A 58 -0.18 -2.29 12.60
N VAL A 59 -0.81 -1.18 12.99
CA VAL A 59 -0.81 0.07 12.22
C VAL A 59 -0.16 1.19 13.01
N THR A 60 0.58 2.04 12.31
CA THR A 60 1.12 3.29 12.84
C THR A 60 1.03 4.40 11.81
N GLU A 61 0.82 5.63 12.27
CA GLU A 61 0.95 6.83 11.44
C GLU A 61 2.26 7.53 11.77
N LYS A 62 3.05 7.84 10.75
CA LYS A 62 4.28 8.61 10.89
C LYS A 62 4.42 9.61 9.75
N GLU A 63 4.52 10.89 10.11
CA GLU A 63 4.81 11.98 9.17
C GLU A 63 3.84 12.04 7.96
N GLY A 64 2.57 11.71 8.19
CA GLY A 64 1.55 11.67 7.15
C GLY A 64 1.57 10.41 6.29
N PHE A 65 2.30 9.38 6.71
CA PHE A 65 2.25 8.05 6.12
C PHE A 65 1.62 7.06 7.09
N ALA A 66 0.65 6.30 6.61
CA ALA A 66 0.15 5.11 7.27
C ALA A 66 1.08 3.95 6.94
N CYS A 67 1.55 3.25 7.96
CA CYS A 67 2.37 2.06 7.86
C CYS A 67 1.68 0.91 8.58
N GLY A 68 1.61 -0.25 7.94
CA GLY A 68 0.97 -1.44 8.48
C GLY A 68 1.85 -2.66 8.34
N VAL A 69 1.79 -3.57 9.30
CA VAL A 69 2.32 -4.92 9.15
C VAL A 69 1.24 -5.93 9.51
N LEU A 70 0.95 -6.82 8.56
CA LEU A 70 0.07 -7.95 8.74
C LEU A 70 0.91 -9.12 9.22
N VAL A 71 0.57 -9.67 10.39
CA VAL A 71 1.29 -10.77 11.01
C VAL A 71 0.34 -11.90 11.36
N GLN A 72 0.87 -13.11 11.44
CA GLN A 72 0.17 -14.28 11.96
C GLN A 72 1.04 -15.01 12.97
N MET A 73 0.41 -15.72 13.90
CA MET A 73 1.14 -16.57 14.83
C MET A 73 1.70 -17.78 14.09
N HIS A 74 3.00 -18.00 14.22
CA HIS A 74 3.68 -19.16 13.68
C HIS A 74 4.52 -19.82 14.78
N GLY A 75 3.93 -20.83 15.42
CA GLY A 75 4.46 -21.40 16.66
C GLY A 75 4.28 -20.41 17.82
N SER A 76 5.38 -20.03 18.48
CA SER A 76 5.36 -19.09 19.62
C SER A 76 5.70 -17.63 19.25
N ARG A 77 5.77 -17.30 17.95
CA ARG A 77 6.18 -15.97 17.48
C ARG A 77 5.30 -15.47 16.35
N PHE A 78 5.12 -14.16 16.27
CA PHE A 78 4.53 -13.52 15.10
C PHE A 78 5.49 -13.59 13.91
N ARG A 79 4.96 -14.02 12.77
CA ARG A 79 5.63 -13.97 11.48
C ARG A 79 4.91 -12.96 10.59
N PRO A 80 5.62 -12.01 9.95
CA PRO A 80 5.01 -11.07 9.01
C PRO A 80 4.57 -11.80 7.74
N VAL A 81 3.36 -11.53 7.30
CA VAL A 81 2.78 -11.99 6.03
C VAL A 81 2.91 -10.89 4.97
N ALA A 82 2.67 -9.63 5.36
CA ALA A 82 2.78 -8.50 4.45
C ALA A 82 3.14 -7.20 5.17
N TYR A 83 3.80 -6.30 4.45
CA TYR A 83 4.06 -4.92 4.87
C TYR A 83 3.30 -3.96 3.96
N TYR A 84 2.69 -2.94 4.56
CA TYR A 84 1.92 -1.92 3.87
C TYR A 84 2.45 -0.53 4.20
N SER A 85 2.43 0.35 3.20
CA SER A 85 2.58 1.78 3.42
C SER A 85 1.69 2.57 2.47
N ALA A 86 1.23 3.73 2.92
CA ALA A 86 0.40 4.64 2.15
C ALA A 86 0.65 6.07 2.61
N ARG A 87 0.68 7.02 1.67
CA ARG A 87 0.62 8.43 2.04
C ARG A 87 -0.83 8.79 2.32
N LEU A 88 -1.10 9.37 3.47
CA LEU A 88 -2.43 9.86 3.83
C LEU A 88 -2.80 11.10 3.00
N SER A 89 -4.10 11.30 2.79
CA SER A 89 -4.59 12.48 2.08
C SER A 89 -4.20 13.76 2.80
N HIS A 90 -4.06 14.86 2.05
CA HIS A 90 -3.72 16.18 2.63
C HIS A 90 -4.73 16.63 3.68
N VAL A 91 -6.00 16.25 3.53
CA VAL A 91 -7.06 16.55 4.51
C VAL A 91 -6.77 15.86 5.84
N VAL A 92 -6.46 14.56 5.80
CA VAL A 92 -6.12 13.78 7.01
C VAL A 92 -4.85 14.31 7.65
N MET A 93 -3.84 14.71 6.85
CA MET A 93 -2.59 15.25 7.38
C MET A 93 -2.76 16.52 8.23
N GLY A 94 -3.83 17.30 7.99
CA GLY A 94 -4.20 18.47 8.80
C GLY A 94 -4.96 18.14 10.09
N MET A 95 -5.30 16.88 10.33
CA MET A 95 -6.09 16.45 11.49
C MET A 95 -5.21 16.19 12.73
N PRO A 96 -5.78 16.22 13.96
CA PRO A 96 -5.09 15.81 15.17
C PRO A 96 -4.64 14.35 15.11
N GLY A 97 -3.58 14.02 15.87
CA GLY A 97 -2.90 12.72 15.85
C GLY A 97 -3.83 11.50 15.97
N CYS A 98 -4.79 11.54 16.89
CA CYS A 98 -5.75 10.44 17.07
C CYS A 98 -6.59 10.18 15.82
N LEU A 99 -7.06 11.23 15.11
CA LEU A 99 -7.82 11.07 13.88
C LEU A 99 -6.95 10.56 12.72
N LYS A 100 -5.68 11.00 12.67
CA LYS A 100 -4.71 10.46 11.71
C LYS A 100 -4.45 8.97 11.93
N ALA A 101 -4.36 8.53 13.18
CA ALA A 101 -4.22 7.12 13.52
C ALA A 101 -5.44 6.30 13.07
N VAL A 102 -6.66 6.79 13.32
CA VAL A 102 -7.89 6.11 12.86
C VAL A 102 -7.94 6.04 11.34
N ALA A 103 -7.62 7.14 10.65
CA ALA A 103 -7.56 7.15 9.19
C ALA A 103 -6.49 6.20 8.63
N ALA A 104 -5.34 6.10 9.29
CA ALA A 104 -4.30 5.15 8.94
C ALA A 104 -4.78 3.69 9.09
N VAL A 105 -5.52 3.38 10.17
CA VAL A 105 -6.10 2.05 10.37
C VAL A 105 -7.08 1.71 9.25
N ALA A 106 -8.00 2.61 8.92
CA ALA A 106 -8.96 2.41 7.84
C ALA A 106 -8.26 2.13 6.49
N GLU A 107 -7.25 2.94 6.14
CA GLU A 107 -6.45 2.75 4.93
C GLU A 107 -5.72 1.39 4.91
N MET A 108 -5.16 0.96 6.05
CA MET A 108 -4.46 -0.33 6.11
C MET A 108 -5.42 -1.52 6.01
N ILE A 109 -6.63 -1.43 6.58
CA ILE A 109 -7.66 -2.47 6.45
C ILE A 109 -8.07 -2.65 4.99
N GLU A 110 -8.30 -1.55 4.27
CA GLU A 110 -8.63 -1.61 2.85
C GLU A 110 -7.51 -2.27 2.04
N LYS A 111 -6.24 -1.95 2.34
CA LYS A 111 -5.09 -2.57 1.66
C LYS A 111 -4.88 -4.04 2.02
N SER A 112 -5.17 -4.43 3.25
CA SER A 112 -5.03 -5.83 3.68
C SER A 112 -6.15 -6.72 3.21
N SER A 113 -7.29 -6.16 2.80
CA SER A 113 -8.48 -6.91 2.36
C SER A 113 -8.18 -7.98 1.30
N LEU A 114 -7.28 -7.69 0.36
CA LEU A 114 -6.90 -8.61 -0.72
C LEU A 114 -6.13 -9.84 -0.24
N ILE A 115 -5.45 -9.75 0.92
CA ILE A 115 -4.70 -10.88 1.51
C ILE A 115 -5.56 -11.59 2.55
N VAL A 116 -6.35 -10.86 3.32
CA VAL A 116 -7.16 -11.41 4.41
C VAL A 116 -8.42 -12.10 3.89
N LEU A 117 -8.94 -11.74 2.70
CA LEU A 117 -10.09 -12.40 2.04
C LEU A 117 -11.33 -12.57 2.95
N ASP A 118 -11.71 -11.50 3.65
CA ASP A 118 -12.90 -11.46 4.55
C ASP A 118 -12.79 -12.31 5.83
N HIS A 119 -11.58 -12.81 6.15
CA HIS A 119 -11.31 -13.44 7.45
C HIS A 119 -11.19 -12.40 8.57
N GLU A 120 -11.47 -12.83 9.80
CA GLU A 120 -11.34 -11.97 10.98
C GLU A 120 -9.90 -11.49 11.16
N CYS A 121 -9.74 -10.18 11.33
CA CYS A 121 -8.47 -9.54 11.65
C CYS A 121 -8.63 -8.76 12.95
N THR A 122 -7.76 -9.04 13.91
CA THR A 122 -7.79 -8.48 15.29
C THR A 122 -6.61 -7.55 15.49
#